data_AF-A0A839K2Q8-F1
#
_entry.id   AF-A0A839K2Q8-F1
#
_cell.length_a   1.000
_cell.length_b   1.000
_cell.length_c   1.000
_cell.angle_alpha   90.00
_cell.angle_beta   90.00
_cell.angle_gamma   90.00
#
_symmetry.space_group_name_H-M   'P 1'
#
loop_
_entity.id
_entity.type
_entity.pdbx_description
1 polymer ?
#
loop_
_entity_poly.entity_id
_entity_poly.type
_entity_poly.pdbx_seq_one_letter_code
_entity_poly.pdbx_strand_id
1 'polypeptide(L)'
;MWLPNLVGGSITLLFGLFVRIFKTAGLIAGYNTLPAKEKAKYNVKKLSKYVGNLLIFSSLILLLGALLAYITNIDLIVVSISWALYIIVIIVSVISMNIGDKFKNT
;
A
#
# COMPACT_ATOMS: atom_id res chain seq x y z
N MET A 1 15.40 10.82 13.74
CA MET A 1 15.50 10.34 12.36
C MET A 1 14.10 10.17 11.75
N TRP A 2 13.39 11.27 11.47
CA TRP A 2 12.06 11.25 10.81
C TRP A 2 12.14 11.03 9.28
N LEU A 3 13.31 11.27 8.69
CA LEU A 3 13.53 11.25 7.24
C LEU A 3 13.13 9.94 6.53
N PRO A 4 13.43 8.73 7.06
CA PRO A 4 13.02 7.48 6.41
C PRO A 4 11.50 7.36 6.27
N ASN A 5 10.75 7.81 7.27
CA ASN A 5 9.29 7.82 7.24
C ASN A 5 8.76 8.83 6.21
N LEU A 6 9.36 10.02 6.12
CA LEU A 6 8.95 10.99 5.10
C LEU A 6 9.18 10.42 3.70
N VAL A 7 10.39 9.95 3.40
CA VAL A 7 10.76 9.43 2.08
C VAL A 7 9.91 8.22 1.72
N GLY A 8 9.83 7.22 2.63
CA GLY A 8 9.03 6.02 2.42
C GLY A 8 7.53 6.33 2.27
N GLY A 9 7.00 7.23 3.10
CA GLY A 9 5.62 7.69 3.02
C GLY A 9 5.32 8.37 1.69
N SER A 10 6.15 9.32 1.25
CA SER A 10 5.97 10.03 -0.01
C SER A 10 6.02 9.11 -1.24
N ILE A 11 6.97 8.17 -1.28
CA ILE A 11 7.07 7.20 -2.38
C ILE A 11 5.83 6.31 -2.42
N THR A 12 5.43 5.76 -1.27
CA THR A 12 4.24 4.89 -1.19
C THR A 12 2.97 5.66 -1.55
N LEU A 13 2.84 6.93 -1.12
CA LEU A 13 1.71 7.78 -1.48
C LEU A 13 1.64 7.97 -2.99
N LEU A 14 2.77 8.27 -3.62
CA LEU A 14 2.86 8.46 -5.06
C LEU A 14 2.37 7.19 -5.79
N PHE A 15 2.94 6.02 -5.48
CA PHE A 15 2.47 4.76 -6.07
C PHE A 15 0.99 4.48 -5.78
N GLY A 16 0.51 4.77 -4.57
CA GLY A 16 -0.88 4.61 -4.19
C GLY A 16 -1.83 5.46 -5.04
N LEU A 17 -1.49 6.73 -5.25
CA LEU A 17 -2.23 7.65 -6.12
C LEU A 17 -2.19 7.17 -7.58
N PHE A 18 -1.02 6.75 -8.08
CA PHE A 18 -0.90 6.25 -9.45
C PHE A 18 -1.77 5.02 -9.69
N VAL A 19 -1.68 4.01 -8.81
CA VAL A 19 -2.50 2.79 -8.90
C VAL A 19 -3.99 3.11 -8.76
N ARG A 20 -4.35 4.05 -7.87
CA ARG A 20 -5.74 4.43 -7.61
C ARG A 20 -6.39 5.15 -8.79
N ILE A 21 -5.69 6.12 -9.38
CA ILE A 21 -6.23 7.04 -10.39
C ILE A 21 -6.15 6.41 -11.78
N PHE A 22 -4.97 5.93 -12.17
CA PHE A 22 -4.71 5.41 -13.52
C PHE A 22 -5.08 3.93 -13.69
N LYS A 23 -5.54 3.27 -12.61
CA LYS A 23 -5.94 1.84 -12.61
C LYS A 23 -4.84 0.93 -13.15
N THR A 24 -3.59 1.25 -12.83
CA THR A 24 -2.39 0.55 -13.32
C THR A 24 -2.18 -0.75 -12.55
N ALA A 25 -3.02 -1.77 -12.78
CA ALA A 25 -2.84 -3.08 -12.16
C ALA A 25 -1.52 -3.76 -12.56
N GLY A 26 -0.88 -3.35 -13.67
CA GLY A 26 0.46 -3.79 -14.05
C GLY A 26 1.56 -3.43 -13.04
N LEU A 27 1.33 -2.46 -12.14
CA LEU A 27 2.25 -2.17 -11.03
C LEU A 27 2.06 -3.12 -9.84
N ILE A 28 1.00 -3.94 -9.84
CA ILE A 28 0.71 -4.91 -8.79
C ILE A 28 1.44 -6.19 -9.17
N ALA A 29 2.58 -6.47 -8.54
CA ALA A 29 3.47 -7.59 -8.91
C ALA A 29 2.71 -8.92 -9.10
N GLY A 30 1.84 -9.29 -8.16
CA GLY A 30 1.04 -10.52 -8.25
C GLY A 30 0.04 -10.57 -9.42
N TYR A 31 -0.45 -9.42 -9.89
CA TYR A 31 -1.25 -9.37 -11.11
C TYR A 31 -0.36 -9.34 -12.36
N ASN A 32 0.74 -8.58 -12.32
CA ASN A 32 1.65 -8.39 -13.44
C ASN A 32 2.31 -9.70 -13.90
N THR A 33 2.58 -10.62 -12.98
CA THR A 33 3.19 -11.93 -13.26
C THR A 33 2.20 -12.98 -13.76
N LEU A 34 0.89 -12.73 -13.70
CA LEU A 34 -0.11 -13.68 -14.19
C LEU A 34 -0.07 -13.81 -15.73
N PRO A 35 -0.29 -15.02 -16.27
CA PRO A 35 -0.57 -15.21 -17.70
C PRO A 35 -1.79 -14.41 -18.15
N ALA A 36 -1.86 -14.04 -19.43
CA ALA A 36 -2.96 -13.23 -19.98
C ALA A 36 -4.35 -13.85 -19.71
N LYS A 37 -4.48 -15.17 -19.83
CA LYS A 37 -5.73 -15.90 -19.54
C LYS A 37 -6.18 -15.76 -18.08
N GLU A 38 -5.23 -15.74 -17.14
CA GLU A 38 -5.55 -15.55 -15.72
C GLU A 38 -5.84 -14.09 -15.39
N LYS A 39 -5.09 -13.15 -15.98
CA LYS A 39 -5.34 -11.70 -15.86
C LYS A 39 -6.77 -11.31 -16.25
N ALA A 40 -7.32 -11.94 -17.29
CA ALA A 40 -8.69 -11.69 -17.78
C ALA A 40 -9.78 -12.05 -16.76
N LYS A 41 -9.49 -12.93 -15.79
CA LYS A 41 -10.44 -13.31 -14.74
C LYS A 41 -10.61 -12.23 -13.67
N TYR A 42 -9.73 -11.24 -13.59
CA TYR A 42 -9.74 -10.23 -12.53
C TYR A 42 -10.45 -8.94 -12.94
N ASN A 43 -11.14 -8.35 -11.97
CA ASN A 43 -11.69 -7.01 -12.06
C ASN A 43 -10.61 -5.98 -11.75
N VAL A 44 -9.92 -5.52 -12.79
CA VAL A 44 -8.82 -4.54 -12.71
C VAL A 44 -9.24 -3.29 -11.93
N LYS A 45 -10.45 -2.77 -12.16
CA LYS A 45 -10.95 -1.58 -11.48
C LYS A 45 -11.07 -1.79 -9.98
N LYS A 46 -11.62 -2.93 -9.54
CA LYS A 46 -11.78 -3.28 -8.11
C LYS A 46 -10.44 -3.53 -7.45
N LEU A 47 -9.54 -4.26 -8.13
CA LEU A 47 -8.20 -4.57 -7.65
C LEU A 47 -7.35 -3.31 -7.48
N SER A 48 -7.25 -2.47 -8.52
CA SER A 48 -6.49 -1.20 -8.45
C SER A 48 -7.09 -0.23 -7.43
N LYS A 49 -8.42 -0.18 -7.30
CA LYS A 49 -9.11 0.60 -6.25
C LYS A 49 -8.64 0.15 -4.86
N TYR A 50 -8.60 -1.15 -4.60
CA TYR A 50 -8.20 -1.69 -3.30
C TYR A 50 -6.72 -1.45 -3.01
N VAL A 51 -5.83 -1.85 -3.93
CA VAL A 51 -4.37 -1.68 -3.74
C VAL A 51 -3.96 -0.22 -3.67
N GLY A 52 -4.55 0.65 -4.49
CA GLY A 52 -4.31 2.09 -4.40
C GLY A 52 -4.71 2.67 -3.05
N ASN A 53 -5.89 2.28 -2.52
CA ASN A 53 -6.32 2.70 -1.18
C ASN A 53 -5.41 2.17 -0.07
N LEU A 54 -4.97 0.91 -0.18
CA LEU A 54 -4.02 0.30 0.74
C LEU A 54 -2.73 1.12 0.79
N LEU A 55 -2.11 1.39 -0.35
CA LEU A 55 -0.87 2.17 -0.42
C LEU A 55 -1.05 3.60 0.12
N ILE A 56 -2.15 4.27 -0.21
CA ILE A 56 -2.46 5.59 0.35
C ILE A 56 -2.57 5.50 1.88
N PHE A 57 -3.32 4.55 2.42
CA PHE A 57 -3.46 4.39 3.87
C PHE A 57 -2.13 4.06 4.54
N SER A 58 -1.34 3.14 3.97
CA SER A 58 0.00 2.81 4.44
C SER A 58 0.94 4.03 4.40
N SER A 59 0.82 4.89 3.39
CA SER A 59 1.61 6.13 3.33
C SER A 59 1.28 7.09 4.47
N LEU A 60 0.00 7.21 4.84
CA LEU A 60 -0.43 8.07 5.94
C LEU A 60 0.17 7.63 7.28
N ILE A 61 0.32 6.32 7.51
CA ILE A 61 0.99 5.80 8.70
C ILE A 61 2.42 6.33 8.79
N LEU A 62 3.18 6.24 7.71
CA LEU A 62 4.57 6.71 7.69
C LEU A 62 4.64 8.24 7.79
N LEU A 63 3.81 8.98 7.05
CA LEU A 63 3.82 10.46 7.06
C LEU A 63 3.40 11.03 8.41
N LEU A 64 2.39 10.45 9.07
CA LEU A 64 2.01 10.81 10.44
C LEU A 64 3.12 10.46 11.43
N GLY A 65 3.80 9.33 11.24
CA GLY A 65 4.99 8.97 12.01
C GLY A 65 6.13 9.97 11.86
N ALA A 66 6.39 10.45 10.64
CA ALA A 66 7.40 11.49 10.39
C ALA A 66 7.04 12.80 11.10
N LEU A 67 5.79 13.24 10.97
CA LEU A 67 5.28 14.44 11.63
C LEU A 67 5.40 14.33 13.16
N LEU A 68 4.97 13.19 13.74
CA LEU A 68 5.00 12.98 15.17
C LEU A 68 6.45 12.92 15.71
N ALA A 69 7.35 12.23 14.99
CA ALA A 69 8.77 12.19 15.33
C ALA A 69 9.39 13.59 15.31
N TYR A 70 9.06 14.40 14.30
CA TYR A 70 9.54 15.77 14.17
C TYR A 70 9.07 16.69 15.31
N ILE A 71 7.78 16.64 15.71
CA ILE A 71 7.25 17.55 16.74
C ILE A 71 7.59 17.12 18.17
N THR A 72 7.78 15.82 18.43
CA THR A 72 8.01 15.31 19.80
C THR A 72 9.49 15.09 20.13
N ASN A 73 10.36 15.03 19.13
CA ASN A 73 11.76 14.58 19.26
C ASN A 73 11.92 13.13 19.78
N ILE A 74 10.85 12.32 19.81
CA ILE A 74 10.90 10.90 20.22
C ILE A 74 11.08 10.01 18.98
N ASP A 75 12.19 10.21 18.28
CA ASP A 75 12.39 9.69 16.94
C ASP A 75 12.35 8.17 16.83
N LEU A 76 13.14 7.46 17.65
CA LEU A 76 13.36 6.02 17.49
C LEU A 76 12.07 5.22 17.70
N ILE A 77 11.32 5.53 18.74
CA ILE A 77 10.10 4.80 19.12
C ILE A 77 9.00 5.05 18.08
N VAL A 78 8.76 6.31 17.71
CA VAL A 78 7.71 6.69 16.76
C VAL A 78 7.99 6.08 15.38
N VAL A 79 9.22 6.16 14.90
CA VAL A 79 9.63 5.57 13.62
C VAL A 79 9.43 4.06 13.65
N SER A 80 9.90 3.37 14.69
CA SER A 80 9.78 1.92 14.82
C SER A 80 8.32 1.45 14.82
N ILE A 81 7.46 2.12 15.59
CA ILE A 81 6.02 1.80 15.65
C ILE A 81 5.36 2.03 14.28
N SER A 82 5.70 3.12 13.60
CA SER A 82 5.13 3.45 12.28
C SER A 82 5.48 2.38 11.24
N TRP A 83 6.72 1.89 11.23
CA TRP A 83 7.15 0.80 10.34
C TRP A 83 6.49 -0.54 10.69
N ALA A 84 6.36 -0.86 11.98
CA ALA A 84 5.65 -2.06 12.41
C ALA A 84 4.18 -2.04 11.94
N LEU A 85 3.48 -0.92 12.13
CA LEU A 85 2.10 -0.74 11.67
C LEU A 85 1.99 -0.81 10.14
N TYR A 86 2.91 -0.16 9.42
CA TYR A 86 2.98 -0.22 7.96
C TYR A 86 3.07 -1.67 7.45
N ILE A 87 3.96 -2.47 8.04
CA ILE A 87 4.16 -3.88 7.68
C ILE A 87 2.91 -4.70 8.00
N ILE A 88 2.34 -4.54 9.20
CA ILE A 88 1.13 -5.27 9.62
C ILE A 88 -0.02 -5.00 8.64
N VAL A 89 -0.25 -3.74 8.28
CA VAL A 89 -1.31 -3.35 7.35
C VAL A 89 -1.10 -3.99 5.98
N ILE A 90 0.13 -4.03 5.46
CA ILE A 90 0.43 -4.70 4.19
C ILE A 90 0.16 -6.20 4.30
N ILE A 91 0.66 -6.88 5.33
CA ILE A 91 0.49 -8.33 5.50
C ILE A 91 -0.99 -8.69 5.59
N VAL A 92 -1.76 -8.02 6.46
CA VAL A 92 -3.19 -8.25 6.62
C VAL A 92 -3.93 -8.03 5.31
N SER A 93 -3.58 -6.98 4.56
CA SER A 93 -4.22 -6.69 3.28
C SER A 93 -3.89 -7.73 2.22
N VAL A 94 -2.65 -8.20 2.15
CA VAL A 94 -2.24 -9.30 1.26
C VAL A 94 -3.00 -10.58 1.60
N ILE A 95 -3.09 -10.95 2.88
CA ILE A 95 -3.89 -12.11 3.31
C ILE A 95 -5.35 -11.94 2.87
N SER A 96 -5.96 -10.79 3.17
CA SER A 96 -7.33 -10.47 2.77
C SER A 96 -7.55 -10.56 1.26
N MET A 97 -6.56 -10.18 0.46
CA MET A 97 -6.63 -10.24 -1.01
C MET A 97 -6.64 -11.65 -1.57
N ASN A 98 -6.06 -12.61 -0.85
CA ASN A 98 -5.99 -14.01 -1.26
C ASN A 98 -7.18 -14.84 -0.71
N ILE A 99 -8.06 -14.24 0.09
CA ILE A 99 -9.26 -14.91 0.59
C ILE A 99 -10.39 -14.80 -0.42
N GLY A 100 -10.75 -15.94 -1.01
CA GLY A 100 -11.87 -16.10 -1.94
C GLY A 100 -11.68 -15.35 -3.25
N ASP A 101 -12.78 -15.17 -3.99
CA ASP A 101 -12.78 -14.61 -5.34
C ASP A 101 -13.09 -13.11 -5.38
N LYS A 102 -12.76 -12.38 -4.30
CA LYS A 102 -13.12 -10.97 -4.08
C LYS A 102 -12.83 -10.05 -5.27
N PHE A 103 -11.77 -10.32 -6.03
CA PHE A 103 -11.33 -9.49 -7.15
C PHE A 103 -11.52 -10.14 -8.52
N LYS A 104 -12.21 -11.27 -8.61
CA LYS A 104 -12.56 -11.87 -9.90
C LYS A 104 -13.80 -11.21 -10.51
N ASN A 105 -13.94 -11.33 -11.82
CA ASN A 105 -15.14 -11.01 -12.57
C ASN A 105 -16.16 -12.15 -12.36
N THR A 106 -16.69 -12.28 -11.14
CA THR A 106 -17.89 -13.08 -10.86
C THR A 106 -19.13 -12.28 -11.21
#